data_AF-A0A832II35-F1
#
_entry.id   AF-A0A832II35-F1
#
_cell.length_a   1.000
_cell.length_b   1.000
_cell.length_c   1.000
_cell.angle_alpha   90.00
_cell.angle_beta   90.00
_cell.angle_gamma   90.00
#
_symmetry.space_group_name_H-M   'P 1'
#
loop_
_entity.id
_entity.type
_entity.pdbx_description
1 polymer ?
#
loop_
_entity_poly.entity_id
_entity_poly.type
_entity_poly.pdbx_seq_one_letter_code
_entity_poly.pdbx_strand_id
1 'polypeptide(L)'
;MKKTFPKKLPLKLSSHLFLFIFFLFFAKNLSAQNITNPLLPSNLQNLSGTAFLGKFINLAINLCLVGGGIIFFFMLVSGGIRWISSGGDKTKIEASQKQVTHAFIGLLILLSTFAIIKLIESVFNINILKINIPTL
;
A
#
# COMPACT_ATOMS: atom_id res chain seq x y z
N MET A 1 -58.66 14.48 20.03
CA MET A 1 -57.52 13.91 19.26
C MET A 1 -56.97 15.00 18.32
N LYS A 2 -56.10 15.91 18.80
CA LYS A 2 -55.53 16.99 17.97
C LYS A 2 -54.17 16.54 17.44
N LYS A 3 -54.12 16.17 16.15
CA LYS A 3 -52.86 16.00 15.41
C LYS A 3 -52.28 17.40 15.18
N THR A 4 -51.39 17.84 16.05
CA THR A 4 -50.59 19.05 15.83
C THR A 4 -49.50 18.73 14.81
N PHE A 5 -49.73 19.17 13.58
CA PHE A 5 -48.81 19.09 12.45
C PHE A 5 -47.41 19.58 12.84
N PRO A 6 -46.32 18.89 12.44
CA PRO A 6 -44.98 19.29 12.80
C PRO A 6 -44.69 20.69 12.24
N LYS A 7 -44.27 21.56 13.15
CA LYS A 7 -43.87 22.96 12.96
C LYS A 7 -43.05 23.08 11.67
N LYS A 8 -43.63 23.73 10.66
CA LYS A 8 -42.98 24.00 9.36
C LYS A 8 -41.59 24.55 9.66
N LEU A 9 -40.56 23.81 9.26
CA LEU A 9 -39.16 24.22 9.39
C LEU A 9 -39.06 25.65 8.83
N PRO A 10 -38.46 26.63 9.56
CA PRO A 10 -38.46 28.00 9.10
C PRO A 10 -37.90 28.03 7.68
N LEU A 11 -38.63 28.63 6.74
CA LEU A 11 -38.38 28.50 5.29
C LEU A 11 -36.91 28.80 4.93
N LYS A 12 -36.26 29.69 5.68
CA LYS A 12 -34.83 30.00 5.61
C LYS A 12 -33.92 28.82 5.97
N LEU A 13 -34.26 28.03 7.00
CA LEU A 13 -33.49 26.84 7.41
C LEU A 13 -33.59 25.71 6.39
N SER A 14 -34.74 25.54 5.72
CA SER A 14 -34.87 24.58 4.61
C SER A 14 -34.00 24.99 3.41
N SER A 15 -33.89 26.30 3.14
CA SER A 15 -33.04 26.83 2.06
C SER A 15 -31.55 26.61 2.34
N HIS A 16 -31.09 26.82 3.58
CA HIS A 16 -29.69 26.56 3.95
C HIS A 16 -29.36 25.07 3.93
N LEU A 17 -30.29 24.21 4.37
CA LEU A 17 -30.10 22.76 4.31
C LEU A 17 -29.98 22.26 2.86
N PHE A 18 -30.80 22.80 1.96
CA PHE A 18 -30.72 22.48 0.53
C PHE A 18 -29.39 22.91 -0.09
N LEU A 19 -28.91 24.12 0.23
CA LEU A 19 -27.64 24.64 -0.28
C LEU A 19 -26.45 23.83 0.28
N PHE A 20 -26.52 23.39 1.53
CA PHE A 20 -25.52 22.52 2.14
C PHE A 20 -25.50 21.12 1.52
N ILE A 21 -26.67 20.53 1.26
CA ILE A 21 -26.78 19.24 0.55
C ILE A 21 -26.30 19.36 -0.89
N PHE A 22 -26.64 20.45 -1.58
CA PHE A 22 -26.17 20.75 -2.93
C PHE A 22 -24.65 20.95 -2.95
N PHE A 23 -24.09 21.63 -1.96
CA PHE A 23 -22.64 21.78 -1.78
C PHE A 23 -21.95 20.43 -1.53
N LEU A 24 -22.51 19.56 -0.68
CA LEU A 24 -21.98 18.21 -0.45
C LEU A 24 -22.06 17.33 -1.71
N PHE A 25 -23.14 17.45 -2.48
CA PHE A 25 -23.28 16.76 -3.76
C PHE A 25 -22.25 17.29 -4.77
N PHE A 26 -22.12 18.60 -4.92
CA PHE A 26 -21.16 19.23 -5.83
C PHE A 26 -19.71 18.94 -5.45
N ALA A 27 -19.38 18.99 -4.15
CA ALA A 27 -18.06 18.65 -3.61
C ALA A 27 -17.67 17.19 -3.91
N LYS A 28 -18.61 16.25 -3.81
CA LYS A 28 -18.39 14.85 -4.23
C LYS A 28 -18.03 14.74 -5.71
N ASN A 29 -18.68 15.52 -6.57
CA ASN A 29 -18.44 15.49 -8.01
C ASN A 29 -17.11 16.17 -8.41
N LEU A 30 -16.58 17.10 -7.58
CA LEU A 30 -15.30 17.77 -7.84
C LEU A 30 -14.09 16.86 -7.59
N SER A 31 -14.20 15.88 -6.68
CA SER A 31 -13.15 14.89 -6.41
C SER A 31 -13.00 13.80 -7.51
N ALA A 32 -13.74 13.89 -8.61
CA ALA A 32 -13.79 12.90 -9.68
C ALA A 32 -12.90 13.21 -10.89
N GLN A 33 -11.76 13.90 -10.70
CA GLN A 33 -10.82 14.13 -11.80
C GLN A 33 -9.78 13.01 -11.87
N ASN A 34 -9.92 12.16 -12.88
CA ASN A 34 -8.87 11.23 -13.29
C ASN A 34 -7.72 12.03 -13.91
N ILE A 35 -6.52 11.91 -13.34
CA ILE A 35 -5.30 12.46 -13.94
C ILE A 35 -4.97 11.58 -15.14
N THR A 36 -5.29 12.05 -16.34
CA THR A 36 -4.99 11.31 -17.58
C THR A 36 -3.61 11.71 -18.09
N ASN A 37 -2.62 10.84 -17.88
CA ASN A 37 -1.33 10.95 -18.54
C ASN A 37 -1.30 9.96 -19.72
N PRO A 38 -1.41 10.43 -20.97
CA PRO A 38 -1.44 9.56 -22.15
C PRO A 38 -0.15 8.75 -22.38
N LEU A 39 0.92 9.00 -21.62
CA LEU A 39 2.18 8.23 -21.65
C LEU A 39 2.14 6.96 -20.77
N LEU A 40 1.11 6.77 -19.94
CA LEU A 40 1.00 5.60 -19.05
C LEU A 40 0.22 4.47 -19.74
N PRO A 41 0.49 3.18 -19.48
CA PRO A 41 -0.29 2.06 -20.02
C PRO A 41 -1.77 2.15 -19.63
N SER A 42 -2.69 1.72 -20.51
CA SER A 42 -4.15 1.81 -20.37
C SER A 42 -4.74 1.32 -19.04
N ASN A 43 -4.06 0.39 -18.35
CA ASN A 43 -4.42 -0.12 -17.02
C ASN A 43 -4.23 0.89 -15.85
N LEU A 44 -3.55 2.02 -16.10
CA LEU A 44 -3.26 3.08 -15.14
C LEU A 44 -3.95 4.41 -15.49
N GLN A 45 -4.49 4.57 -16.70
CA GLN A 45 -5.01 5.85 -17.22
C GLN A 45 -6.39 6.26 -16.67
N ASN A 46 -7.21 5.30 -16.23
CA ASN A 46 -8.59 5.53 -15.78
C ASN A 46 -8.79 5.32 -14.26
N LEU A 47 -7.71 5.43 -13.48
CA LEU A 47 -7.76 5.27 -12.03
C LEU A 47 -7.90 6.64 -11.34
N SER A 48 -8.78 6.68 -10.34
CA SER A 48 -8.79 7.78 -9.37
C SER A 48 -7.43 7.86 -8.66
N GLY A 49 -7.03 9.05 -8.20
CA GLY A 49 -5.71 9.24 -7.57
C GLY A 49 -5.42 8.24 -6.44
N THR A 50 -6.43 7.87 -5.65
CA THR A 50 -6.31 6.86 -4.58
C THR A 50 -6.09 5.45 -5.11
N ALA A 51 -6.76 5.07 -6.20
CA ALA A 51 -6.57 3.77 -6.82
C ALA A 51 -5.21 3.65 -7.50
N PHE A 52 -4.70 4.73 -8.11
CA PHE A 52 -3.36 4.78 -8.69
C PHE A 52 -2.29 4.59 -7.62
N LEU A 53 -2.39 5.32 -6.51
CA LEU A 53 -1.50 5.13 -5.35
C LEU A 53 -1.57 3.69 -4.84
N GLY A 54 -2.76 3.11 -4.70
CA GLY A 54 -2.93 1.71 -4.30
C GLY A 54 -2.17 0.73 -5.20
N LYS A 55 -2.29 0.86 -6.54
CA LYS A 55 -1.54 0.01 -7.48
C LYS A 55 -0.03 0.24 -7.41
N PHE A 56 0.41 1.49 -7.30
CA PHE A 56 1.83 1.84 -7.20
C PHE A 56 2.48 1.26 -5.95
N ILE A 57 1.83 1.42 -4.78
CA ILE A 57 2.30 0.86 -3.51
C ILE A 57 2.43 -0.67 -3.61
N ASN A 58 1.43 -1.34 -4.20
CA ASN A 58 1.49 -2.79 -4.38
C ASN A 58 2.62 -3.25 -5.29
N LEU A 59 2.84 -2.54 -6.40
CA LEU A 59 3.95 -2.80 -7.30
C LEU A 59 5.30 -2.62 -6.57
N ALA A 60 5.45 -1.53 -5.82
CA ALA A 60 6.65 -1.25 -5.05
C ALA A 60 6.91 -2.34 -3.99
N ILE A 61 5.89 -2.78 -3.25
CA ILE A 61 6.01 -3.86 -2.26
C ILE A 61 6.44 -5.17 -2.93
N ASN A 62 5.81 -5.54 -4.05
CA ASN A 62 6.15 -6.76 -4.78
C ASN A 62 7.60 -6.72 -5.29
N LEU A 63 8.01 -5.59 -5.90
CA LEU A 63 9.40 -5.40 -6.33
C LEU A 63 10.39 -5.48 -5.16
N CYS A 64 10.07 -4.89 -4.01
CA CYS A 64 10.91 -4.98 -2.81
C CYS A 64 11.01 -6.41 -2.27
N LEU A 65 9.93 -7.20 -2.32
CA LEU A 65 9.95 -8.60 -1.89
C LEU A 65 10.83 -9.46 -2.80
N VAL A 66 10.65 -9.35 -4.11
CA VAL A 66 11.44 -10.11 -5.10
C VAL A 66 12.90 -9.65 -5.08
N GLY A 67 13.14 -8.34 -5.17
CA GLY A 67 14.48 -7.75 -5.12
C GLY A 67 15.19 -8.01 -3.80
N GLY A 68 14.49 -7.87 -2.67
CA GLY A 68 15.01 -8.15 -1.34
C GLY A 68 15.41 -9.61 -1.14
N GLY A 69 14.60 -10.56 -1.66
CA GLY A 69 14.94 -11.99 -1.64
C GLY A 69 16.21 -12.30 -2.45
N ILE A 70 16.37 -11.68 -3.62
CA ILE A 70 17.57 -11.83 -4.44
C ILE A 70 18.80 -11.28 -3.72
N ILE A 71 18.72 -10.06 -3.18
CA ILE A 71 19.84 -9.44 -2.44
C ILE A 71 20.21 -10.29 -1.21
N PHE A 72 19.21 -10.77 -0.47
CA PHE A 72 19.42 -11.68 0.67
C PHE A 72 20.22 -12.91 0.27
N PHE A 73 19.85 -13.56 -0.85
CA PHE A 73 20.55 -14.74 -1.35
C PHE A 73 22.03 -14.45 -1.65
N PHE A 74 22.32 -13.36 -2.38
CA PHE A 74 23.70 -12.97 -2.68
C PHE A 74 24.51 -12.62 -1.42
N MET A 75 23.87 -11.96 -0.45
CA MET A 75 24.52 -11.56 0.81
C MET A 75 24.84 -12.77 1.70
N LEU A 76 23.97 -13.79 1.69
CA LEU A 76 24.19 -15.06 2.38
C LEU A 76 25.33 -15.85 1.74
N VAL A 77 25.31 -16.03 0.42
CA VAL A 77 26.36 -16.74 -0.32
C VAL A 77 27.71 -16.06 -0.13
N SER A 78 27.80 -14.74 -0.31
CA SER A 78 29.05 -14.01 -0.11
C SER A 78 29.53 -14.04 1.35
N GLY A 79 28.63 -13.96 2.32
CA GLY A 79 28.96 -14.09 3.74
C GLY A 79 29.50 -15.49 4.09
N GLY A 80 28.90 -16.54 3.53
CA GLY A 80 29.31 -17.93 3.70
C GLY A 80 30.67 -18.22 3.08
N ILE A 81 30.91 -17.80 1.84
CA ILE A 81 32.21 -17.94 1.16
C ILE A 81 33.31 -17.23 1.98
N ARG A 82 33.02 -16.03 2.47
CA ARG A 82 33.97 -15.26 3.28
C ARG A 82 34.28 -15.94 4.62
N TRP A 83 33.29 -16.58 5.25
CA TRP A 83 33.51 -17.35 6.47
C TRP A 83 34.47 -18.53 6.21
N ILE A 84 34.23 -19.33 5.17
CA ILE A 84 35.09 -20.47 4.83
C ILE A 84 36.51 -19.99 4.47
N SER A 85 36.63 -18.90 3.71
CA SER A 85 37.92 -18.32 3.31
C SER A 85 38.66 -17.59 4.44
N SER A 86 38.07 -17.45 5.64
CA SER A 86 38.69 -16.70 6.75
C SER A 86 39.88 -17.42 7.39
N GLY A 87 40.07 -18.72 7.13
CA GLY A 87 41.29 -19.45 7.51
C GLY A 87 41.60 -19.46 9.01
N GLY A 88 40.61 -19.22 9.89
CA GLY A 88 40.79 -19.16 11.35
C GLY A 88 41.05 -17.77 11.95
N ASP A 89 41.13 -16.72 11.13
CA ASP A 89 41.20 -15.34 11.62
C ASP A 89 39.87 -14.94 12.27
N LYS A 90 39.89 -14.76 13.60
CA LYS A 90 38.72 -14.43 14.42
C LYS A 90 38.01 -13.17 13.92
N THR A 91 38.76 -12.16 13.49
CA THR A 91 38.17 -10.88 13.04
C THR A 91 37.32 -11.05 11.78
N LYS A 92 37.79 -11.87 10.84
CA LYS A 92 37.08 -12.15 9.57
C LYS A 92 35.90 -13.08 9.78
N ILE A 93 36.01 -14.03 10.71
CA ILE A 93 34.90 -14.91 11.12
C ILE A 93 33.78 -14.07 11.75
N GLU A 94 34.10 -13.21 12.71
CA GLU A 94 33.11 -12.33 13.35
C GLU A 94 32.42 -11.41 12.35
N ALA A 95 33.18 -10.82 11.41
CA ALA A 95 32.61 -9.98 10.36
C ALA A 95 31.66 -10.78 9.44
N SER A 96 32.00 -12.01 9.08
CA SER A 96 31.18 -12.88 8.23
C SER A 96 29.90 -13.31 8.94
N GLN A 97 29.98 -13.64 10.23
CA GLN A 97 28.82 -13.95 11.06
C GLN A 97 27.87 -12.76 11.16
N LYS A 98 28.39 -11.55 11.41
CA LYS A 98 27.59 -10.32 11.42
C LYS A 98 26.89 -10.08 10.08
N GLN A 99 27.60 -10.29 8.96
CA GLN A 99 27.01 -10.16 7.63
C GLN A 99 25.83 -11.12 7.42
N VAL A 100 25.98 -12.40 7.79
CA VAL A 100 24.89 -13.39 7.69
C VAL A 100 23.72 -13.00 8.58
N THR A 101 23.98 -12.59 9.83
CA THR A 101 22.94 -12.12 10.76
C THR A 101 22.19 -10.91 10.21
N HIS A 102 22.88 -9.92 9.63
CA HIS A 102 22.24 -8.77 9.00
C HIS A 102 21.38 -9.17 7.79
N ALA A 103 21.83 -10.14 6.99
CA ALA A 103 21.02 -10.67 5.89
C ALA A 103 19.71 -11.29 6.43
N PHE A 104 19.79 -12.10 7.48
CA PHE A 104 18.60 -12.69 8.11
C PHE A 104 17.66 -11.64 8.71
N ILE A 105 18.19 -10.60 9.35
CA ILE A 105 17.38 -9.51 9.89
C ILE A 105 16.65 -8.78 8.76
N GLY A 106 17.33 -8.50 7.64
CA GLY A 106 16.71 -7.90 6.47
C GLY A 106 15.56 -8.74 5.91
N LEU A 107 15.77 -10.06 5.79
CA LEU A 107 14.71 -10.98 5.36
C LEU A 107 13.55 -11.02 6.35
N LEU A 108 13.84 -11.07 7.65
CA LEU A 108 12.82 -11.11 8.70
C LEU A 108 11.93 -9.86 8.65
N ILE A 109 12.50 -8.69 8.43
CA ILE A 109 11.76 -7.44 8.26
C ILE A 109 10.84 -7.50 7.04
N LEU A 110 11.33 -7.97 5.88
CA LEU A 110 10.52 -8.11 4.66
C LEU A 110 9.33 -9.05 4.88
N LEU A 111 9.55 -10.21 5.51
CA LEU A 111 8.49 -11.16 5.84
C LEU A 111 7.49 -10.58 6.84
N SER A 112 7.98 -9.82 7.83
CA SER A 112 7.14 -9.18 8.84
C SER A 112 6.23 -8.11 8.22
N THR A 113 6.77 -7.27 7.32
CA THR A 113 5.97 -6.30 6.55
C THR A 113 4.87 -7.00 5.76
N PHE A 114 5.19 -8.08 5.05
CA PHE A 114 4.20 -8.83 4.29
C PHE A 114 3.11 -9.44 5.20
N ALA A 115 3.50 -10.01 6.34
CA ALA A 115 2.57 -10.57 7.32
C ALA A 115 1.62 -9.51 7.90
N ILE A 116 2.13 -8.32 8.24
CA ILE A 116 1.32 -7.20 8.73
C ILE A 116 0.31 -6.74 7.67
N ILE A 117 0.74 -6.63 6.41
CA ILE A 117 -0.16 -6.28 5.30
C ILE A 117 -1.28 -7.30 5.17
N LYS A 118 -0.96 -8.60 5.20
CA LYS A 118 -1.95 -9.69 5.16
C LYS A 118 -2.92 -9.66 6.34
N LEU A 119 -2.43 -9.29 7.52
CA LEU A 119 -3.26 -9.12 8.71
C LEU A 119 -4.26 -7.97 8.51
N ILE A 120 -3.82 -6.84 7.96
CA ILE A 120 -4.68 -5.70 7.64
C ILE A 120 -5.74 -6.10 6.59
N GLU A 121 -5.36 -6.84 5.55
CA GLU A 121 -6.32 -7.37 4.56
C GLU A 121 -7.42 -8.19 5.21
N SER A 122 -7.04 -9.09 6.12
CA SER A 122 -7.98 -9.97 6.81
C SER A 122 -8.91 -9.23 7.76
N VAL A 123 -8.42 -8.20 8.44
CA VAL A 123 -9.21 -7.44 9.43
C VAL A 123 -10.18 -6.48 8.74
N PHE A 124 -9.74 -5.80 7.68
CA PHE A 124 -10.53 -4.79 6.97
C PHE A 124 -11.31 -5.35 5.77
N ASN A 125 -11.14 -6.63 5.43
CA ASN A 125 -11.71 -7.31 4.25
C ASN A 125 -11.43 -6.57 2.93
N ILE A 126 -10.30 -5.86 2.87
CA ILE A 126 -9.84 -5.17 1.66
C ILE A 126 -8.73 -6.00 1.02
N ASN A 127 -8.81 -6.21 -0.29
CA ASN A 127 -7.78 -6.91 -1.04
C ASN A 127 -6.85 -5.87 -1.65
N ILE A 128 -5.78 -5.49 -0.94
CA ILE A 128 -4.78 -4.55 -1.44
C ILE A 128 -3.79 -5.26 -2.36
N LEU A 129 -3.42 -6.50 -2.07
CA LEU A 129 -2.41 -7.28 -2.80
C LEU A 129 -2.96 -7.96 -4.07
N LYS A 130 -4.27 -7.92 -4.32
CA LYS A 130 -4.87 -8.53 -5.51
C LYS A 130 -5.03 -7.49 -6.63
N ILE A 131 -4.11 -7.52 -7.58
CA ILE A 131 -4.28 -6.79 -8.85
C ILE A 131 -5.37 -7.52 -9.65
N ASN A 132 -6.61 -7.03 -9.62
CA ASN A 132 -7.59 -7.38 -10.63
C ASN A 132 -7.20 -6.67 -11.92
N ILE A 133 -6.44 -7.35 -12.79
CA ILE A 133 -6.35 -6.94 -14.19
C ILE A 133 -7.64 -7.46 -14.82
N PRO A 134 -8.60 -6.60 -15.21
CA PRO A 134 -9.68 -7.04 -16.07
C PRO A 134 -9.04 -7.55 -17.37
N THR A 135 -8.94 -8.87 -17.49
CA THR A 135 -8.78 -9.53 -18.78
C THR A 135 -10.08 -9.34 -19.53
N LEU A 136 -9.96 -8.84 -20.76
CA LEU A 136 -11.03 -8.51 -21.72
C LEU A 136 -12.27 -9.40 -21.62
#